data_AF-A0A9D5FKT3-F1
#
_entry.id   AF-A0A9D5FKT3-F1
#
_cell.length_a   1.000
_cell.length_b   1.000
_cell.length_c   1.000
_cell.angle_alpha   90.00
_cell.angle_beta   90.00
_cell.angle_gamma   90.00
#
_symmetry.space_group_name_H-M   'P 1'
#
loop_
_entity.id
_entity.type
_entity.pdbx_description
1 polymer ?
#
loop_
_entity_poly.entity_id
_entity_poly.type
_entity_poly.pdbx_seq_one_letter_code
_entity_poly.pdbx_strand_id
1 'polypeptide(L)'
;MQTKPWSISMNIRSMWLWGIVGVSLLVLAYFSHAETNRTAAVLERAVDPGAVTNRPGVLLVRTRMSADKGDVRAMLFLGSLYDRGEGVAQDYAEAVKWYSKAADAGDTDAMSALGTMCEHGEGVATNYAQAYMWYSLSVAAGGKDAVELRDRLRSLMTLEQIAAGQKAADEWKPAVTNKVRQPSSPGR
;
A
#
# COMPACT_ATOMS: atom_id res chain seq x y z
N MET A 1 62.64 -13.99 39.89
CA MET A 1 61.64 -14.30 38.85
C MET A 1 61.21 -12.99 38.20
N GLN A 2 61.29 -12.91 36.88
CA GLN A 2 61.01 -11.74 36.06
C GLN A 2 59.52 -11.71 35.65
N THR A 3 58.84 -10.58 35.81
CA THR A 3 57.70 -10.20 34.97
C THR A 3 57.84 -8.71 34.63
N LYS A 4 58.02 -8.40 33.34
CA LYS A 4 58.08 -7.02 32.84
C LYS A 4 56.65 -6.50 32.67
N PRO A 5 56.28 -5.32 33.21
CA PRO A 5 55.06 -4.64 32.79
C PRO A 5 55.34 -3.83 31.52
N TRP A 6 54.44 -3.96 30.55
CA TRP A 6 54.47 -3.29 29.26
C TRP A 6 54.28 -1.77 29.42
N SER A 7 55.19 -0.98 28.85
CA SER A 7 55.08 0.47 28.72
C SER A 7 54.44 0.78 27.37
N ILE A 8 53.20 1.28 27.37
CA ILE A 8 52.60 1.93 26.19
C ILE A 8 52.62 3.43 26.48
N SER A 9 53.66 4.10 26.01
CA SER A 9 53.75 5.55 25.98
C SER A 9 52.90 6.07 24.81
N MET A 10 51.62 6.37 25.06
CA MET A 10 50.79 7.10 24.10
C MET A 10 51.34 8.52 23.96
N ASN A 11 51.94 8.80 22.81
CA ASN A 11 52.54 10.08 22.48
C ASN A 11 51.44 11.12 22.24
N ILE A 12 51.57 12.34 22.76
CA ILE A 12 50.57 13.43 22.66
C ILE A 12 50.20 13.74 21.20
N ARG A 13 51.10 13.45 20.24
CA ARG A 13 50.84 13.55 18.79
C ARG A 13 49.74 12.60 18.28
N SER A 14 49.54 11.45 18.92
CA SER A 14 48.49 10.48 18.58
C SER A 14 47.09 10.97 19.00
N MET A 15 47.02 11.86 20.00
CA MET A 15 45.76 12.40 20.53
C MET A 15 45.09 13.40 19.55
N TRP A 16 45.90 14.07 18.72
CA TRP A 16 45.41 15.01 17.69
C TRP A 16 44.88 14.31 16.44
N LEU A 17 45.38 13.12 16.10
CA LEU A 17 44.91 12.35 14.96
C LEU A 17 43.49 11.78 15.17
N TRP A 18 43.16 11.32 16.39
CA TRP A 18 41.80 10.80 16.67
C TRP A 18 40.75 11.93 16.77
N GLY A 19 41.14 13.12 17.23
CA GLY A 19 40.27 14.30 17.24
C GLY A 19 39.88 14.78 15.84
N ILE A 20 40.83 14.76 14.89
CA ILE A 20 40.59 15.21 13.51
C ILE A 20 39.72 14.21 12.72
N VAL A 21 39.90 12.89 12.93
CA VAL A 21 39.09 11.86 12.27
C VAL A 21 37.63 11.88 12.78
N GLY A 22 37.42 12.09 14.08
CA GLY A 22 36.08 12.22 14.67
C GLY A 22 35.31 13.44 14.18
N VAL A 23 35.97 14.60 14.07
CA VAL A 23 35.38 15.81 13.49
C VAL A 23 35.13 15.63 11.99
N SER A 24 36.00 14.92 11.26
CA SER A 24 35.81 14.66 9.83
C SER A 24 34.61 13.75 9.56
N LEU A 25 34.34 12.73 10.39
CA LEU A 25 33.15 11.89 10.28
C LEU A 25 31.86 12.64 10.65
N LEU A 26 31.91 13.51 11.67
CA LEU A 26 30.78 14.38 12.03
C LEU A 26 30.49 15.44 10.97
N VAL A 27 31.53 16.04 10.39
CA VAL A 27 31.40 16.98 9.27
C VAL A 27 30.89 16.25 8.05
N LEU A 28 31.36 15.04 7.71
CA LEU A 28 30.82 14.26 6.60
C LEU A 28 29.37 13.82 6.83
N ALA A 29 28.98 13.46 8.05
CA ALA A 29 27.59 13.14 8.39
C ALA A 29 26.69 14.39 8.35
N TYR A 30 27.16 15.52 8.86
CA TYR A 30 26.46 16.81 8.81
C TYR A 30 26.36 17.35 7.37
N PHE A 31 27.43 17.21 6.58
CA PHE A 31 27.47 17.60 5.17
C PHE A 31 26.60 16.66 4.32
N SER A 32 26.59 15.35 4.61
CA SER A 32 25.67 14.40 3.99
C SER A 32 24.21 14.74 4.32
N HIS A 33 23.85 15.00 5.58
CA HIS A 33 22.52 15.47 5.94
C HIS A 33 22.18 16.85 5.34
N ALA A 34 23.15 17.75 5.22
CA ALA A 34 22.97 19.08 4.63
C ALA A 34 22.78 19.01 3.11
N GLU A 35 23.41 18.07 2.41
CA GLU A 35 23.20 17.82 0.98
C GLU A 35 21.82 17.19 0.72
N THR A 36 21.38 16.24 1.57
CA THR A 36 20.01 15.68 1.50
C THR A 36 18.95 16.75 1.75
N ASN A 37 19.20 17.67 2.69
CA ASN A 37 18.29 18.79 2.96
C ASN A 37 18.36 19.89 1.90
N ARG A 38 19.52 20.14 1.27
CA ARG A 38 19.65 21.11 0.17
C ARG A 38 19.01 20.60 -1.11
N THR A 39 19.15 19.31 -1.43
CA THR A 39 18.44 18.69 -2.55
C THR A 39 16.93 18.65 -2.30
N ALA A 40 16.48 18.30 -1.10
CA ALA A 40 15.07 18.37 -0.72
C ALA A 40 14.52 19.81 -0.74
N ALA A 41 15.25 20.80 -0.24
CA ALA A 41 14.82 22.20 -0.20
C ALA A 41 14.83 22.88 -1.57
N VAL A 42 15.73 22.52 -2.48
CA VAL A 42 15.72 23.01 -3.87
C VAL A 42 14.56 22.39 -4.66
N LEU A 43 14.21 21.14 -4.37
CA LEU A 43 13.03 20.48 -4.95
C LEU A 43 11.72 21.05 -4.40
N GLU A 44 11.64 21.45 -3.12
CA GLU A 44 10.44 22.08 -2.57
C GLU A 44 10.29 23.55 -2.98
N ARG A 45 11.39 24.31 -3.15
CA ARG A 45 11.35 25.75 -3.44
C ARG A 45 11.09 26.10 -4.92
N ALA A 46 11.25 25.14 -5.82
CA ALA A 46 10.96 25.30 -7.25
C ALA A 46 9.62 24.67 -7.68
N VAL A 47 8.86 24.10 -6.74
CA VAL A 47 7.62 23.39 -7.02
C VAL A 47 6.45 24.24 -6.61
N ASP A 48 5.83 24.86 -7.61
CA ASP A 48 4.48 25.40 -7.48
C ASP A 48 3.54 24.24 -7.04
N PRO A 49 2.91 24.30 -5.86
CA PRO A 49 2.04 23.24 -5.36
C PRO A 49 0.84 22.98 -6.29
N GLY A 50 0.53 23.91 -7.21
CA GLY A 50 -0.46 23.74 -8.26
C GLY A 50 0.04 23.04 -9.53
N ALA A 51 1.35 22.99 -9.79
CA ALA A 51 1.93 22.44 -11.03
C ALA A 51 2.36 20.96 -10.93
N VAL A 52 2.63 20.45 -9.73
CA VAL A 52 3.03 19.04 -9.51
C VAL A 52 1.84 18.09 -9.41
N THR A 53 0.64 18.59 -9.16
CA THR A 53 -0.59 17.78 -9.10
C THR A 53 -0.93 17.11 -10.44
N ASN A 54 -0.42 17.64 -11.56
CA ASN A 54 -0.71 17.15 -12.91
C ASN A 54 0.46 16.42 -13.59
N ARG A 55 1.50 16.02 -12.83
CA ARG A 55 2.52 15.10 -13.34
C ARG A 55 2.13 13.66 -12.98
N PRO A 56 1.74 12.81 -13.95
CA PRO A 56 1.19 11.49 -13.68
C PRO A 56 2.11 10.63 -12.80
N GLY A 57 3.43 10.73 -12.99
CA GLY A 57 4.41 9.98 -12.19
C GLY A 57 4.54 10.41 -10.72
N VAL A 58 4.39 11.70 -10.41
CA VAL A 58 4.51 12.18 -9.00
C VAL A 58 3.24 11.87 -8.21
N LEU A 59 2.08 11.95 -8.88
CA LEU A 59 0.80 11.56 -8.29
C LEU A 59 0.82 10.08 -7.91
N LEU A 60 1.29 9.19 -8.82
CA LEU A 60 1.38 7.75 -8.54
C LEU A 60 2.23 7.44 -7.31
N VAL A 61 3.42 8.04 -7.21
CA VAL A 61 4.34 7.78 -6.08
C VAL A 61 3.73 8.24 -4.76
N ARG A 62 3.11 9.43 -4.73
CA ARG A 62 2.46 9.94 -3.53
C ARG A 62 1.26 9.10 -3.12
N THR A 63 0.43 8.69 -4.08
CA THR A 63 -0.73 7.82 -3.82
C THR A 63 -0.27 6.45 -3.30
N ARG A 64 0.79 5.88 -3.87
CA ARG A 64 1.38 4.62 -3.38
C ARG A 64 1.86 4.73 -1.93
N MET A 65 2.56 5.81 -1.60
CA MET A 65 2.97 6.06 -0.21
C MET A 65 1.77 6.18 0.75
N SER A 66 0.67 6.80 0.33
CA SER A 66 -0.55 6.89 1.14
C SER A 66 -1.24 5.53 1.29
N ALA A 67 -1.34 4.75 0.20
CA ALA A 67 -1.92 3.42 0.21
C ALA A 67 -1.10 2.46 1.10
N ASP A 68 0.23 2.54 1.05
CA ASP A 68 1.12 1.76 1.92
C ASP A 68 0.98 2.13 3.41
N LYS A 69 0.51 3.35 3.72
CA LYS A 69 0.16 3.78 5.09
C LYS A 69 -1.24 3.34 5.53
N GLY A 70 -1.99 2.64 4.68
CA GLY A 70 -3.34 2.16 4.99
C GLY A 70 -4.47 3.10 4.58
N ASP A 71 -4.21 4.13 3.76
CA ASP A 71 -5.29 4.97 3.23
C ASP A 71 -6.10 4.19 2.18
N VAL A 72 -7.30 3.79 2.57
CA VAL A 72 -8.24 3.02 1.74
C VAL A 72 -8.62 3.76 0.46
N ARG A 73 -8.80 5.08 0.51
CA ARG A 73 -9.12 5.89 -0.67
C ARG A 73 -7.95 5.94 -1.64
N ALA A 74 -6.72 5.96 -1.12
CA ALA A 74 -5.52 5.88 -1.95
C ALA A 74 -5.37 4.50 -2.61
N MET A 75 -5.73 3.41 -1.91
CA MET A 75 -5.76 2.06 -2.50
C MET A 75 -6.79 1.98 -3.63
N LEU A 76 -8.02 2.47 -3.41
CA LEU A 76 -9.06 2.52 -4.43
C LEU A 76 -8.61 3.35 -5.64
N PHE A 77 -8.02 4.52 -5.39
CA PHE A 77 -7.51 5.38 -6.46
C PHE A 77 -6.41 4.69 -7.26
N LEU A 78 -5.42 4.04 -6.63
CA LEU A 78 -4.40 3.26 -7.34
C LEU A 78 -5.01 2.16 -8.20
N GLY A 79 -6.00 1.43 -7.67
CA GLY A 79 -6.76 0.43 -8.43
C GLY A 79 -7.29 1.05 -9.73
N SER A 80 -7.98 2.19 -9.62
CA SER A 80 -8.56 2.89 -10.77
C SER A 80 -7.54 3.45 -11.76
N LEU A 81 -6.33 3.80 -11.31
CA LEU A 81 -5.27 4.29 -12.18
C LEU A 81 -4.74 3.14 -13.05
N TYR A 82 -4.50 1.97 -12.46
CA TYR A 82 -4.04 0.79 -13.19
C TYR A 82 -5.15 0.19 -14.07
N ASP A 83 -6.40 0.25 -13.61
CA ASP A 83 -7.57 -0.23 -14.35
C ASP A 83 -7.81 0.59 -15.63
N ARG A 84 -7.71 1.92 -15.54
CA ARG A 84 -7.96 2.84 -16.66
C ARG A 84 -6.71 3.25 -17.44
N GLY A 85 -5.51 2.89 -16.96
CA GLY A 85 -4.25 3.35 -17.54
C GLY A 85 -4.04 4.87 -17.45
N GLU A 86 -4.60 5.52 -16.43
CA GLU A 86 -4.51 6.97 -16.25
C GLU A 86 -3.16 7.34 -15.61
N GLY A 87 -2.22 7.82 -16.42
CA GLY A 87 -0.89 8.20 -15.93
C GLY A 87 0.04 7.05 -15.58
N VAL A 88 -0.42 5.80 -15.77
CA VAL A 88 0.34 4.56 -15.70
C VAL A 88 -0.02 3.66 -16.86
N ALA A 89 0.82 2.67 -17.19
CA ALA A 89 0.41 1.61 -18.10
C ALA A 89 -0.78 0.85 -17.49
N GLN A 90 -1.79 0.56 -18.30
CA GLN A 90 -2.93 -0.23 -17.87
C GLN A 90 -2.46 -1.62 -17.44
N ASP A 91 -2.85 -2.03 -16.24
CA ASP A 91 -2.50 -3.32 -15.66
C ASP A 91 -3.64 -3.79 -14.76
N TYR A 92 -4.52 -4.61 -15.33
CA TYR A 92 -5.65 -5.15 -14.59
C TYR A 92 -5.22 -6.05 -13.43
N ALA A 93 -4.08 -6.75 -13.53
CA ALA A 93 -3.61 -7.60 -12.43
C ALA A 93 -3.17 -6.75 -11.22
N GLU A 94 -2.53 -5.61 -11.46
CA GLU A 94 -2.17 -4.68 -10.40
C GLU A 94 -3.40 -3.95 -9.84
N ALA A 95 -4.38 -3.61 -10.69
CA ALA A 95 -5.66 -3.06 -10.25
C ALA A 95 -6.41 -4.00 -9.30
N VAL A 96 -6.53 -5.29 -9.65
CA VAL A 96 -7.14 -6.31 -8.78
C VAL A 96 -6.46 -6.36 -7.42
N LYS A 97 -5.12 -6.28 -7.36
CA LYS A 97 -4.39 -6.29 -6.07
C LYS A 97 -4.75 -5.09 -5.20
N TRP A 98 -4.82 -3.89 -5.77
CA TRP A 98 -5.13 -2.68 -5.01
C TRP A 98 -6.59 -2.63 -4.58
N TYR A 99 -7.52 -3.00 -5.46
CA TYR A 99 -8.93 -3.14 -5.09
C TYR A 99 -9.14 -4.22 -4.03
N SER A 100 -8.43 -5.35 -4.10
CA SER A 100 -8.50 -6.39 -3.05
C SER A 100 -8.09 -5.87 -1.68
N LYS A 101 -7.02 -5.06 -1.61
CA LYS A 101 -6.59 -4.42 -0.35
C LYS A 101 -7.63 -3.43 0.19
N ALA A 102 -8.27 -2.65 -0.69
CA ALA A 102 -9.32 -1.71 -0.29
C ALA A 102 -10.59 -2.45 0.17
N ALA A 103 -10.98 -3.51 -0.54
CA ALA A 103 -12.08 -4.40 -0.16
C ALA A 103 -11.82 -5.09 1.19
N ASP A 104 -10.58 -5.53 1.44
CA ASP A 104 -10.16 -6.07 2.75
C ASP A 104 -10.31 -5.05 3.89
N ALA A 105 -10.17 -3.76 3.58
CA ALA A 105 -10.39 -2.67 4.51
C ALA A 105 -11.87 -2.26 4.64
N GLY A 106 -12.77 -2.93 3.92
CA GLY A 106 -14.22 -2.71 3.98
C GLY A 106 -14.76 -1.70 2.98
N ASP A 107 -13.99 -1.32 1.96
CA ASP A 107 -14.43 -0.37 0.94
C ASP A 107 -15.43 -1.00 -0.04
N THR A 108 -16.64 -0.44 -0.10
CA THR A 108 -17.74 -0.94 -0.93
C THR A 108 -17.49 -0.69 -2.42
N ASP A 109 -16.80 0.40 -2.76
CA ASP A 109 -16.55 0.76 -4.15
C ASP A 109 -15.51 -0.18 -4.75
N ALA A 110 -14.46 -0.51 -3.97
CA ALA A 110 -13.47 -1.52 -4.34
C ALA A 110 -14.08 -2.92 -4.50
N MET A 111 -14.98 -3.33 -3.61
CA MET A 111 -15.71 -4.60 -3.77
C MET A 111 -16.54 -4.61 -5.07
N SER A 112 -17.21 -3.51 -5.40
CA SER A 112 -17.99 -3.38 -6.63
C SER A 112 -17.10 -3.40 -7.88
N ALA A 113 -15.92 -2.76 -7.82
CA ALA A 113 -14.92 -2.80 -8.86
C ALA A 113 -14.40 -4.23 -9.11
N LEU A 114 -14.06 -4.97 -8.05
CA LEU A 114 -13.67 -6.39 -8.17
C LEU A 114 -14.77 -7.24 -8.81
N GLY A 115 -16.03 -7.00 -8.43
CA GLY A 115 -17.18 -7.67 -9.06
C GLY A 115 -17.23 -7.41 -10.57
N THR A 116 -17.00 -6.16 -10.98
CA THR A 116 -16.99 -5.75 -12.39
C THR A 116 -15.83 -6.37 -13.16
N MET A 117 -14.64 -6.43 -12.56
CA MET A 117 -13.46 -7.05 -13.16
C MET A 117 -13.66 -8.56 -13.34
N CYS A 118 -14.27 -9.24 -12.37
CA CYS A 118 -14.64 -10.66 -12.49
C CYS A 118 -15.72 -10.91 -13.57
N GLU A 119 -16.64 -9.96 -13.79
CA GLU A 119 -17.68 -10.05 -14.84
C GLU A 119 -17.07 -9.93 -16.25
N HIS A 120 -16.11 -9.01 -16.44
CA HIS A 120 -15.49 -8.75 -17.74
C HIS A 120 -14.25 -9.62 -18.01
N GLY A 121 -13.71 -10.30 -16.99
CA GLY A 121 -12.47 -11.07 -17.13
C GLY A 121 -11.23 -10.19 -17.20
N GLU A 122 -11.26 -9.03 -16.56
CA GLU A 122 -10.18 -8.05 -16.57
C GLU A 122 -9.20 -8.35 -15.43
N GLY A 123 -8.01 -8.86 -15.77
CA GLY A 123 -6.96 -9.21 -14.79
C GLY A 123 -7.23 -10.49 -13.98
N VAL A 124 -8.43 -11.04 -14.08
CA VAL A 124 -8.87 -12.34 -13.53
C VAL A 124 -9.70 -13.08 -14.56
N ALA A 125 -9.73 -14.41 -14.52
CA ALA A 125 -10.61 -15.18 -15.40
C ALA A 125 -12.08 -14.83 -15.12
N THR A 126 -12.89 -14.71 -16.18
CA THR A 126 -14.32 -14.42 -16.06
C THR A 126 -15.00 -15.43 -15.14
N ASN A 127 -15.64 -14.94 -14.08
CA ASN A 127 -16.31 -15.77 -13.10
C ASN A 127 -17.50 -15.05 -12.48
N TYR A 128 -18.69 -15.32 -13.01
CA TYR A 128 -19.94 -14.73 -12.53
C TYR A 128 -20.26 -15.08 -11.07
N ALA A 129 -19.85 -16.25 -10.57
CA ALA A 129 -20.04 -16.61 -9.17
C ALA A 129 -19.17 -15.74 -8.24
N GLN A 130 -17.92 -15.47 -8.62
CA GLN A 130 -17.06 -14.52 -7.88
C GLN A 130 -17.54 -13.08 -8.01
N ALA A 131 -18.04 -12.67 -9.18
CA ALA A 131 -18.66 -11.35 -9.35
C ALA A 131 -19.86 -11.18 -8.40
N TYR A 132 -20.75 -12.16 -8.37
CA TYR A 132 -21.91 -12.18 -7.47
C TYR A 132 -21.52 -12.15 -5.98
N MET A 133 -20.46 -12.88 -5.62
CA MET A 133 -19.88 -12.84 -4.27
C MET A 133 -19.47 -11.42 -3.90
N TRP A 134 -18.66 -10.75 -4.73
CA TRP A 134 -18.16 -9.40 -4.46
C TRP A 134 -19.26 -8.36 -4.37
N TYR A 135 -20.26 -8.41 -5.26
CA TYR A 135 -21.41 -7.52 -5.16
C TYR A 135 -22.24 -7.79 -3.89
N SER A 136 -22.41 -9.06 -3.50
CA SER A 136 -23.13 -9.40 -2.26
C SER A 136 -22.40 -8.89 -1.01
N LEU A 137 -21.07 -8.98 -1.00
CA LEU A 137 -20.23 -8.42 0.06
C LEU A 137 -20.33 -6.88 0.12
N SER A 138 -20.29 -6.22 -1.04
CA SER A 138 -20.49 -4.77 -1.14
C SER A 138 -21.84 -4.34 -0.57
N VAL A 139 -22.93 -5.03 -0.95
CA VAL A 139 -24.27 -4.76 -0.41
C VAL A 139 -24.32 -4.97 1.10
N ALA A 140 -23.71 -6.05 1.61
CA ALA A 140 -23.63 -6.31 3.05
C ALA A 140 -22.85 -5.23 3.81
N ALA A 141 -21.84 -4.63 3.18
CA ALA A 141 -21.08 -3.50 3.71
C ALA A 141 -21.77 -2.13 3.52
N GLY A 142 -22.94 -2.08 2.86
CA GLY A 142 -23.75 -0.86 2.68
C GLY A 142 -23.64 -0.20 1.31
N GLY A 143 -22.97 -0.83 0.35
CA GLY A 143 -22.87 -0.37 -1.03
C GLY A 143 -24.22 -0.42 -1.74
N LYS A 144 -24.73 0.74 -2.15
CA LYS A 144 -26.03 0.86 -2.83
C LYS A 144 -25.94 0.47 -4.31
N ASP A 145 -24.86 0.85 -4.96
CA ASP A 145 -24.65 0.62 -6.40
C ASP A 145 -24.52 -0.88 -6.71
N ALA A 146 -23.96 -1.64 -5.77
CA ALA A 146 -23.84 -3.09 -5.89
C ALA A 146 -25.18 -3.84 -5.83
N VAL A 147 -26.26 -3.23 -5.32
CA VAL A 147 -27.58 -3.89 -5.24
C VAL A 147 -28.11 -4.17 -6.65
N GLU A 148 -28.06 -3.17 -7.52
CA GLU A 148 -28.51 -3.29 -8.90
C GLU A 148 -27.63 -4.28 -9.68
N LEU A 149 -26.30 -4.16 -9.53
CA LEU A 149 -25.35 -5.05 -10.20
C LEU A 149 -25.54 -6.52 -9.78
N ARG A 150 -25.72 -6.78 -8.49
CA ARG A 150 -26.03 -8.10 -7.95
C ARG A 150 -27.35 -8.64 -8.51
N ASP A 151 -28.40 -7.84 -8.51
CA ASP A 151 -29.73 -8.26 -8.93
C ASP A 151 -29.79 -8.50 -10.45
N ARG A 152 -29.07 -7.69 -11.24
CA ARG A 152 -28.83 -7.90 -12.67
C ARG A 152 -28.14 -9.24 -12.90
N LEU A 153 -27.02 -9.52 -12.22
CA LEU A 153 -26.30 -10.79 -12.36
C LEU A 153 -27.15 -12.00 -11.97
N ARG A 154 -27.94 -11.88 -10.91
CA ARG A 154 -28.87 -12.94 -10.49
C ARG A 154 -29.84 -13.35 -11.61
N SER A 155 -30.24 -12.42 -12.48
CA SER A 155 -31.12 -12.73 -13.62
C SER A 155 -30.43 -13.48 -14.78
N LEU A 156 -29.10 -13.37 -14.86
CA LEU A 156 -28.29 -13.96 -15.93
C LEU A 156 -27.64 -15.31 -15.52
N MET A 157 -27.66 -15.63 -14.23
CA MET A 157 -26.97 -16.79 -13.65
C MET A 157 -27.93 -17.95 -13.37
N THR A 158 -27.37 -19.15 -13.27
CA THR A 158 -28.12 -20.32 -12.78
C THR A 158 -28.23 -20.31 -11.25
N LEU A 159 -29.22 -21.01 -10.70
CA LEU A 159 -29.37 -21.18 -9.25
C LEU A 159 -28.11 -21.79 -8.60
N GLU A 160 -27.42 -22.68 -9.31
CA GLU A 160 -26.16 -23.28 -8.85
C GLU A 160 -25.04 -22.25 -8.74
N GLN A 161 -24.90 -21.37 -9.74
CA GLN A 161 -23.89 -20.31 -9.72
C GLN A 161 -24.17 -19.26 -8.65
N ILE A 162 -25.45 -18.92 -8.42
CA ILE A 162 -25.88 -18.04 -7.35
C ILE A 162 -25.53 -18.65 -5.99
N ALA A 163 -25.86 -19.93 -5.78
CA ALA A 163 -25.53 -20.64 -4.54
C ALA A 163 -24.02 -20.72 -4.31
N ALA A 164 -23.23 -20.95 -5.37
CA ALA A 164 -21.77 -20.95 -5.28
C ALA A 164 -21.21 -19.57 -4.90
N GLY A 165 -21.70 -18.50 -5.52
CA GLY A 165 -21.28 -17.13 -5.20
C GLY A 165 -21.68 -16.71 -3.79
N GLN A 166 -22.88 -17.09 -3.34
CA GLN A 166 -23.35 -16.80 -1.98
C GLN A 166 -22.55 -17.57 -0.93
N LYS A 167 -22.30 -18.86 -1.16
CA LYS A 167 -21.41 -19.67 -0.31
C LYS A 167 -20.02 -19.05 -0.21
N ALA A 168 -19.45 -18.61 -1.33
CA ALA A 168 -18.15 -17.95 -1.33
C ALA A 168 -18.16 -16.64 -0.52
N ALA A 169 -19.28 -15.90 -0.53
CA ALA A 169 -19.44 -14.67 0.25
C ALA A 169 -19.50 -14.97 1.75
N ASP A 170 -20.21 -16.03 2.15
CA ASP A 170 -20.31 -16.47 3.53
C ASP A 170 -18.97 -16.97 4.09
N GLU A 171 -18.15 -17.60 3.25
CA GLU A 171 -16.82 -18.09 3.61
C GLU A 171 -15.76 -16.98 3.60
N TRP A 172 -16.02 -15.85 2.93
CA TRP A 172 -15.09 -14.75 2.79
C TRP A 172 -14.83 -14.06 4.12
N LYS A 173 -13.55 -13.82 4.42
CA LYS A 173 -13.10 -13.17 5.66
C LYS A 173 -12.18 -12.01 5.32
N PRO A 174 -12.56 -10.75 5.63
CA PRO A 174 -11.68 -9.61 5.39
C PRO A 174 -10.45 -9.70 6.29
N ALA A 175 -9.29 -9.33 5.77
CA ALA A 175 -8.02 -9.37 6.50
C ALA A 175 -8.07 -8.63 7.86
N VAL A 176 -8.92 -7.60 8.00
CA VAL A 176 -9.10 -6.82 9.25
C VAL A 176 -9.59 -7.67 10.42
N THR A 177 -10.41 -8.70 10.18
CA THR A 177 -10.91 -9.61 11.24
C THR A 177 -9.79 -10.44 11.90
N ASN A 178 -8.67 -10.65 11.21
CA ASN A 178 -7.57 -11.46 11.71
C ASN A 178 -6.68 -10.72 12.74
N LYS A 179 -6.71 -9.38 12.77
CA LYS A 179 -5.95 -8.58 13.76
C LYS A 179 -6.65 -8.47 15.13
N VAL A 180 -7.97 -8.60 15.18
CA VAL A 180 -8.75 -8.48 16.44
C VAL A 180 -8.64 -9.76 17.30
N ARG A 181 -8.18 -10.88 16.74
CA ARG A 181 -8.13 -12.19 17.42
C ARG A 181 -6.76 -12.59 17.98
N GLN A 182 -5.80 -11.68 18.11
CA GLN A 182 -4.67 -11.92 19.01
C GLN A 182 -5.05 -11.38 20.40
N PRO A 183 -5.37 -12.24 21.38
CA PRO A 183 -5.49 -11.78 22.75
C PRO A 183 -4.11 -11.27 23.14
N SER A 184 -3.98 -9.96 23.29
CA SER A 184 -2.91 -9.37 24.07
C SER A 184 -2.97 -10.03 25.44
N SER A 185 -2.06 -10.99 25.69
CA SER A 185 -1.84 -11.52 27.03
C SER A 185 -1.69 -10.34 27.97
N PRO A 186 -2.53 -10.21 29.01
CA PRO A 186 -2.22 -9.29 30.09
C PRO A 186 -0.96 -9.84 30.74
N GLY A 187 0.14 -9.09 30.64
CA GLY A 187 1.36 -9.38 31.37
C GLY A 187 1.05 -9.53 32.86
N ARG A 188 1.53 -10.62 33.45
CA ARG A 188 1.57 -10.80 34.91
C ARG A 188 2.63 -9.90 35.52
#